data_AF-A0A535KKX8-F1
#
_entry.id   AF-A0A535KKX8-F1
#
_cell.length_a   1.000
_cell.length_b   1.000
_cell.length_c   1.000
_cell.angle_alpha   90.00
_cell.angle_beta   90.00
_cell.angle_gamma   90.00
#
_symmetry.space_group_name_H-M   'P 1'
#
loop_
_entity.id
_entity.type
_entity.pdbx_description
1 polymer ?
#
loop_
_entity_poly.entity_id
_entity_poly.type
_entity_poly.pdbx_seq_one_letter_code
_entity_poly.pdbx_strand_id
1 'polypeptide(L)'
;MCRELGASIDIHGHRLYCFPGPEVLVQMKSFKGLFGRKVEYLTALGHAALAGELDTETLRALPREESLAQLKRLAGIGEFGSQLIRLRALSAVDELPTTERRLLEAIRGAYGLAHEPDIAELENIAEPWRPFRMWVAVCFRRSLAGGAGMTHSRAAG
;
A
#
# COMPACT_ATOMS: atom_id res chain seq x y z
N MET A 1 15.36 4.59 11.25
CA MET A 1 14.13 5.34 11.62
C MET A 1 13.46 4.76 12.85
N CYS A 2 12.81 3.58 12.81
CA CYS A 2 12.13 3.02 14.00
C CYS A 2 13.04 2.94 15.23
N ARG A 3 14.27 2.45 15.08
CA ARG A 3 15.25 2.39 16.18
C ARG A 3 15.68 3.75 16.75
N GLU A 4 15.64 4.80 15.94
CA GLU A 4 16.17 6.13 16.29
C GLU A 4 15.10 7.08 16.80
N LEU A 5 13.89 6.97 16.25
CA LEU A 5 12.78 7.92 16.45
C LEU A 5 11.52 7.24 16.99
N GLY A 6 11.45 5.91 16.97
CA GLY A 6 10.29 5.15 17.42
C GLY A 6 10.33 4.85 18.91
N ALA A 7 9.15 4.74 19.52
CA ALA A 7 9.03 4.20 20.87
C ALA A 7 9.52 2.74 20.89
N SER A 8 10.23 2.39 21.97
CA SER A 8 10.67 1.00 22.19
C SER A 8 9.67 0.26 23.07
N ILE A 9 9.42 -1.02 22.73
CA ILE A 9 8.59 -1.93 23.51
C ILE A 9 9.41 -3.18 23.82
N ASP A 10 9.40 -3.63 25.06
CA ASP A 10 9.97 -4.93 25.43
C ASP A 10 8.89 -6.01 25.37
N ILE A 11 9.13 -7.06 24.59
CA ILE A 11 8.26 -8.24 24.51
C ILE A 11 9.12 -9.46 24.83
N HIS A 12 8.93 -10.04 26.02
CA HIS A 12 9.69 -11.21 26.49
C HIS A 12 11.23 -11.03 26.41
N GLY A 13 11.74 -9.85 26.77
CA GLY A 13 13.17 -9.55 26.72
C GLY A 13 13.68 -9.19 25.31
N HIS A 14 12.80 -9.18 24.31
CA HIS A 14 13.11 -8.69 22.98
C HIS A 14 12.67 -7.22 22.85
N ARG A 15 13.65 -6.32 22.80
CA ARG A 15 13.39 -4.90 22.53
C ARG A 15 13.05 -4.69 21.05
N LEU A 16 11.80 -4.32 20.80
CA LEU A 16 11.28 -3.92 19.50
C LEU A 16 11.12 -2.40 19.45
N TYR A 17 11.02 -1.86 18.24
CA TYR A 17 10.89 -0.43 18.00
C TYR A 17 9.74 -0.18 17.03
N CYS A 18 8.77 0.62 17.45
CA CYS A 18 7.63 1.00 16.64
C CYS A 18 8.03 1.98 15.54
N PHE A 19 7.18 2.12 14.52
CA PHE A 19 7.29 3.26 13.63
C PHE A 19 7.04 4.55 14.43
N PRO A 20 7.75 5.67 14.16
CA PRO A 20 7.57 6.91 14.91
C PRO A 20 6.13 7.40 14.83
N GLY A 21 5.55 7.73 15.98
CA GLY A 21 4.21 8.31 16.06
C GLY A 21 4.18 9.73 15.48
N PRO A 22 2.97 10.27 15.24
CA PRO A 22 2.81 11.57 14.59
C PRO A 22 3.51 12.72 15.34
N GLU A 23 3.56 12.67 16.67
CA GLU A 23 4.25 13.67 17.50
C GLU A 23 5.76 13.77 17.23
N VAL A 24 6.36 12.66 16.80
CA VAL A 24 7.77 12.63 16.41
C VAL A 24 7.92 13.08 14.97
N LEU A 25 7.02 12.66 14.08
CA LEU A 25 7.06 13.00 12.65
C LEU A 25 6.97 14.51 12.42
N VAL A 26 6.13 15.22 13.18
CA VAL A 26 5.96 16.69 13.04
C VAL A 26 7.24 17.48 13.39
N GLN A 27 8.15 16.90 14.17
CA GLN A 27 9.41 17.55 14.56
C GLN A 27 10.57 17.22 13.59
N MET A 28 10.34 16.36 12.59
CA MET A 28 11.39 15.92 11.69
C MET A 28 11.83 17.04 10.75
N LYS A 29 13.15 17.27 10.68
CA LYS A 29 13.78 18.21 9.74
C LYS A 29 14.59 17.50 8.65
N SER A 30 15.19 16.36 9.00
CA SER A 30 15.94 15.51 8.08
C SER A 30 15.99 14.08 8.63
N PHE A 31 16.25 13.11 7.77
CA PHE A 31 16.52 11.73 8.18
C PHE A 31 17.42 11.04 7.16
N LYS A 32 18.46 10.34 7.63
CA LYS A 32 19.41 9.66 6.74
C LYS A 32 18.69 8.62 5.87
N GLY A 33 18.87 8.71 4.55
CA GLY A 33 18.21 7.81 3.58
C GLY A 33 16.82 8.26 3.13
N LEU A 34 16.28 9.36 3.69
CA LEU A 34 15.19 10.09 3.09
C LEU A 34 15.73 11.25 2.26
N PHE A 35 15.24 11.35 1.03
CA PHE A 35 15.70 12.33 0.05
C PHE A 35 14.51 13.07 -0.56
N GLY A 36 14.77 14.25 -1.10
CA GLY A 36 13.74 15.12 -1.67
C GLY A 36 12.69 15.50 -0.62
N ARG A 37 11.43 15.55 -1.05
CA ARG A 37 10.30 16.02 -0.23
C ARG A 37 9.76 14.98 0.76
N LYS A 38 10.43 13.83 0.92
CA LYS A 38 9.91 12.73 1.77
C LYS A 38 9.79 13.12 3.25
N VAL A 39 10.72 13.92 3.76
CA VAL A 39 10.64 14.43 5.13
C VAL A 39 9.47 15.40 5.25
N GLU A 40 9.33 16.35 4.33
CA GLU A 40 8.18 17.27 4.28
C GLU A 40 6.84 16.51 4.26
N TYR A 41 6.73 15.44 3.49
CA TYR A 41 5.51 14.62 3.42
C TYR A 41 5.25 13.89 4.73
N LEU A 42 6.26 13.30 5.37
CA LEU A 42 6.09 12.65 6.68
C LEU A 42 5.70 13.65 7.76
N THR A 43 6.30 14.85 7.76
CA THR A 43 5.94 15.93 8.68
C THR A 43 4.49 16.38 8.46
N ALA A 44 4.08 16.60 7.21
CA ALA A 44 2.71 16.99 6.87
C ALA A 44 1.68 15.88 7.21
N LEU A 45 2.01 14.61 6.96
CA LEU A 45 1.18 13.47 7.38
C LEU A 45 1.10 13.35 8.91
N GLY A 46 2.19 13.68 9.61
CA GLY A 46 2.19 13.84 11.06
C GLY A 46 1.14 14.86 11.51
N HIS A 47 1.14 16.06 10.94
CA HIS A 47 0.14 17.08 11.24
C HIS A 47 -1.29 16.63 10.93
N ALA A 48 -1.51 15.99 9.78
CA ALA A 48 -2.81 15.47 9.39
C ALA A 48 -3.32 14.39 10.36
N ALA A 49 -2.43 13.51 10.85
CA ALA A 49 -2.78 12.52 11.87
C ALA A 49 -3.21 13.18 13.18
N LEU A 50 -2.48 14.20 13.64
CA LEU A 50 -2.83 14.94 14.87
C LEU A 50 -4.13 15.72 14.75
N ALA A 51 -4.46 16.17 13.55
CA ALA A 51 -5.72 16.83 13.25
C ALA A 51 -6.90 15.84 13.10
N GLY A 52 -6.66 14.53 13.18
CA GLY A 52 -7.69 13.49 13.03
C GLY A 52 -8.06 13.17 11.57
N GLU A 53 -7.36 13.72 10.58
CA GLU A 53 -7.65 13.51 9.15
C GLU A 53 -7.29 12.10 8.66
N LEU A 54 -6.52 11.35 9.46
CA LEU A 54 -6.09 9.97 9.17
C LEU A 54 -6.81 8.92 10.02
N ASP A 55 -7.97 9.27 10.59
CA ASP A 55 -8.78 8.32 11.34
C ASP A 55 -9.32 7.21 10.43
N THR A 56 -8.89 5.97 10.70
CA THR A 56 -9.19 4.84 9.79
C THR A 56 -10.66 4.42 9.84
N GLU A 57 -11.36 4.60 10.95
CA GLU A 57 -12.78 4.24 11.07
C GLU A 57 -13.63 5.19 10.25
N THR A 58 -13.38 6.49 10.39
CA THR A 58 -14.03 7.57 9.64
C THR A 58 -13.77 7.40 8.15
N LEU A 59 -12.51 7.25 7.74
CA LEU A 59 -12.15 7.09 6.33
C LEU A 59 -12.71 5.81 5.69
N ARG A 60 -12.88 4.75 6.47
CA ARG A 60 -13.48 3.48 6.01
C ARG A 60 -14.99 3.60 5.83
N ALA A 61 -15.67 4.35 6.71
CA ALA A 61 -17.11 4.53 6.67
C ALA A 61 -17.59 5.39 5.48
N LEU A 62 -16.71 6.24 4.94
CA LEU A 62 -17.03 7.06 3.76
C LEU A 62 -17.25 6.22 2.49
N PRO A 63 -18.11 6.70 1.57
CA PRO A 63 -18.14 6.18 0.21
C PRO A 63 -16.74 6.18 -0.43
N ARG A 64 -16.46 5.16 -1.25
CA ARG A 64 -15.13 4.93 -1.83
C ARG A 64 -14.53 6.18 -2.44
N GLU A 65 -15.26 6.85 -3.34
CA GLU A 65 -14.77 8.02 -4.06
C GLU A 65 -14.48 9.20 -3.15
N GLU A 66 -15.32 9.42 -2.12
CA GLU A 66 -15.09 10.46 -1.13
C GLU A 66 -13.81 10.18 -0.34
N SER A 67 -13.65 8.96 0.18
CA SER A 67 -12.46 8.53 0.90
C SER A 67 -11.19 8.68 0.05
N LEU A 68 -11.22 8.28 -1.23
CA LEU A 68 -10.10 8.48 -2.16
C LEU A 68 -9.80 9.97 -2.36
N ALA A 69 -10.82 10.80 -2.53
CA ALA A 69 -10.65 12.24 -2.66
C ALA A 69 -10.07 12.88 -1.39
N GLN A 70 -10.44 12.40 -0.20
CA GLN A 70 -9.84 12.85 1.06
C GLN A 70 -8.37 12.48 1.16
N LEU A 71 -8.05 11.20 0.92
CA LEU A 71 -6.68 10.70 0.97
C LEU A 71 -5.75 11.42 -0.02
N LYS A 72 -6.24 11.74 -1.22
CA LYS A 72 -5.45 12.45 -2.25
C LYS A 72 -5.12 13.91 -1.91
N ARG A 73 -5.77 14.50 -0.90
CA ARG A 73 -5.40 15.85 -0.41
C ARG A 73 -4.14 15.83 0.46
N LEU A 74 -3.76 14.67 0.96
CA LEU A 74 -2.59 14.52 1.83
C LEU A 74 -1.30 14.64 1.01
N ALA A 75 -0.30 15.32 1.58
CA ALA A 75 0.97 15.55 0.93
C ALA A 75 1.67 14.22 0.58
N GLY A 76 2.03 14.05 -0.70
CA GLY A 76 2.70 12.85 -1.20
C GLY A 76 1.79 11.64 -1.45
N ILE A 77 0.46 11.78 -1.27
CA ILE A 77 -0.51 10.72 -1.55
C ILE A 77 -1.23 11.01 -2.87
N GLY A 78 -0.86 10.29 -3.93
CA GLY A 78 -1.58 10.30 -5.21
C GLY A 78 -2.57 9.13 -5.34
N GLU A 79 -3.13 8.94 -6.54
CA GLU A 79 -4.11 7.87 -6.83
C GLU A 79 -3.64 6.47 -6.43
N PHE A 80 -2.38 6.14 -6.73
CA PHE A 80 -1.77 4.88 -6.30
C PHE A 80 -1.73 4.74 -4.77
N GLY A 81 -1.31 5.81 -4.08
CA GLY A 81 -1.19 5.81 -2.62
C GLY A 81 -2.54 5.70 -1.93
N SER A 82 -3.55 6.47 -2.39
CA SER A 82 -4.88 6.46 -1.80
C SER A 82 -5.56 5.09 -1.95
N GLN A 83 -5.46 4.46 -3.12
CA GLN A 83 -5.98 3.11 -3.33
C GLN A 83 -5.30 2.10 -2.41
N LEU A 84 -3.98 2.12 -2.28
CA LEU A 84 -3.28 1.20 -1.37
C LEU A 84 -3.62 1.43 0.11
N ILE A 85 -3.85 2.68 0.53
CA ILE A 85 -4.32 2.99 1.88
C ILE A 85 -5.69 2.35 2.12
N ARG A 86 -6.64 2.46 1.17
CA ARG A 86 -7.96 1.81 1.29
C ARG A 86 -7.84 0.30 1.49
N LEU A 87 -6.99 -0.35 0.69
CA LEU A 87 -6.83 -1.81 0.72
C LEU A 87 -6.13 -2.29 2.00
N ARG A 88 -5.09 -1.58 2.46
CA ARG A 88 -4.20 -2.06 3.53
C ARG A 88 -4.51 -1.50 4.90
N ALA A 89 -4.84 -0.21 4.99
CA ALA A 89 -5.15 0.46 6.26
C ALA A 89 -6.67 0.46 6.54
N LEU A 90 -7.50 0.66 5.51
CA LEU A 90 -8.95 0.69 5.68
C LEU A 90 -9.62 -0.66 5.47
N SER A 91 -8.86 -1.73 5.21
CA SER A 91 -9.37 -3.10 5.10
C SER A 91 -10.46 -3.28 4.02
N ALA A 92 -10.40 -2.52 2.92
CA ALA A 92 -11.29 -2.70 1.79
C ALA A 92 -11.00 -4.06 1.11
N VAL A 93 -11.91 -5.02 1.26
CA VAL A 93 -11.72 -6.42 0.80
C VAL A 93 -12.17 -6.65 -0.65
N ASP A 94 -13.11 -5.85 -1.13
CA ASP A 94 -13.71 -5.96 -2.45
C ASP A 94 -13.39 -4.76 -3.34
N GLU A 95 -12.16 -4.26 -3.25
CA GLU A 95 -11.67 -3.18 -4.12
C GLU A 95 -10.47 -3.64 -4.95
N LEU A 96 -10.38 -3.08 -6.15
CA LEU A 96 -9.37 -3.40 -7.14
C LEU A 96 -8.45 -2.19 -7.33
N PRO A 97 -7.14 -2.30 -7.04
CA PRO A 97 -6.22 -1.21 -7.34
C PRO A 97 -5.95 -1.15 -8.85
N THR A 98 -6.31 -0.03 -9.47
CA THR A 98 -6.25 0.20 -10.92
C THR A 98 -4.98 0.89 -11.38
N THR A 99 -4.17 1.40 -10.44
CA THR A 99 -2.94 2.16 -10.75
C THR A 99 -1.68 1.48 -10.23
N GLU A 100 -1.79 0.23 -9.77
CA GLU A 100 -0.64 -0.56 -9.32
C GLU A 100 -0.01 -1.33 -10.49
N ARG A 101 0.96 -0.71 -11.16
CA ARG A 101 1.66 -1.29 -12.33
C ARG A 101 2.13 -2.74 -12.12
N ARG A 102 2.73 -3.05 -10.97
CA ARG A 102 3.20 -4.42 -10.70
C ARG A 102 2.06 -5.44 -10.61
N LEU A 103 0.86 -5.03 -10.21
CA LEU A 103 -0.30 -5.90 -10.25
C LEU A 103 -0.75 -6.12 -11.69
N LEU A 104 -0.83 -5.05 -12.49
CA LEU A 104 -1.24 -5.13 -13.89
C LEU A 104 -0.28 -6.02 -14.70
N GLU A 105 1.03 -5.89 -14.46
CA GLU A 105 2.07 -6.77 -15.02
C GLU A 105 1.87 -8.25 -14.61
N ALA A 106 1.46 -8.52 -13.36
CA ALA A 106 1.17 -9.87 -12.87
C ALA A 106 -0.05 -10.47 -13.58
N ILE A 107 -1.12 -9.69 -13.69
CA ILE A 107 -2.38 -10.12 -14.31
C ILE A 107 -2.15 -10.38 -15.80
N ARG A 108 -1.44 -9.48 -16.49
CA ARG A 108 -1.04 -9.66 -17.90
C ARG A 108 -0.36 -11.01 -18.11
N GLY A 109 0.64 -11.32 -17.27
CA GLY A 109 1.37 -12.60 -17.36
C GLY A 109 0.50 -13.81 -17.05
N ALA A 110 -0.35 -13.74 -16.01
CA ALA A 110 -1.18 -14.85 -15.59
C ALA A 110 -2.32 -15.16 -16.56
N TYR A 111 -2.88 -14.14 -17.22
CA TYR A 111 -3.97 -14.29 -18.19
C TYR A 111 -3.48 -14.34 -19.65
N GLY A 112 -2.16 -14.27 -19.88
CA GLY A 112 -1.58 -14.31 -21.23
C GLY A 112 -1.99 -13.14 -22.12
N LEU A 113 -2.21 -11.96 -21.54
CA LEU A 113 -2.64 -10.78 -22.30
C LEU A 113 -1.48 -10.19 -23.12
N ALA A 114 -1.80 -9.70 -24.32
CA ALA A 114 -0.80 -9.11 -25.22
C ALA A 114 -0.28 -7.75 -24.72
N HIS A 115 -1.11 -7.00 -24.00
CA HIS A 115 -0.84 -5.69 -23.42
C HIS A 115 -1.20 -5.65 -21.94
N GLU A 116 -0.77 -4.59 -21.24
CA GLU A 116 -1.21 -4.34 -19.87
C GLU A 116 -2.72 -4.01 -19.89
N PRO A 117 -3.57 -4.69 -19.09
CA PRO A 117 -5.00 -4.50 -19.18
C PRO A 117 -5.38 -3.06 -18.84
N ASP A 118 -6.28 -2.47 -19.63
CA ASP A 118 -6.91 -1.20 -19.27
C ASP A 118 -7.91 -1.38 -18.10
N ILE A 119 -8.52 -0.28 -17.63
CA ILE A 119 -9.43 -0.32 -16.49
C ILE A 119 -10.65 -1.20 -16.78
N ALA A 120 -11.20 -1.17 -18.00
CA ALA A 120 -12.39 -1.93 -18.35
C ALA A 120 -12.06 -3.44 -18.46
N GLU A 121 -10.94 -3.78 -19.09
CA GLU A 121 -10.43 -5.15 -19.15
C GLU A 121 -10.16 -5.69 -17.74
N LEU A 122 -9.51 -4.89 -16.90
CA LEU A 122 -9.18 -5.25 -15.52
C LEU A 122 -10.44 -5.51 -14.68
N GLU A 123 -11.47 -4.66 -14.78
CA GLU A 123 -12.75 -4.89 -14.08
C GLU A 123 -13.44 -6.17 -14.57
N ASN A 124 -13.47 -6.42 -15.88
CA ASN A 124 -14.05 -7.65 -16.43
C ASN A 124 -13.32 -8.91 -15.94
N ILE A 125 -11.99 -8.87 -15.92
CA ILE A 125 -11.15 -9.97 -15.40
C ILE A 125 -11.40 -10.19 -13.90
N ALA A 126 -11.65 -9.10 -13.16
CA ALA A 126 -11.78 -9.12 -11.70
C ALA A 126 -13.20 -9.38 -11.19
N GLU A 127 -14.21 -9.35 -12.06
CA GLU A 127 -15.61 -9.60 -11.67
C GLU A 127 -15.79 -10.95 -10.94
N PRO A 128 -15.20 -12.08 -11.41
CA PRO A 128 -15.30 -13.36 -10.71
C PRO A 128 -14.55 -13.42 -9.36
N TRP A 129 -13.73 -12.41 -9.03
CA TRP A 129 -12.96 -12.38 -7.77
C TRP A 129 -13.77 -11.81 -6.62
N ARG A 130 -14.95 -11.24 -6.88
CA ARG A 130 -15.85 -10.73 -5.83
C ARG A 130 -16.23 -11.85 -4.85
N PRO A 131 -16.35 -11.56 -3.54
CA PRO A 131 -16.14 -10.26 -2.88
C PRO A 131 -14.69 -10.04 -2.38
N PHE A 132 -13.69 -10.73 -2.97
CA PHE A 132 -12.32 -10.80 -2.47
C PHE A 132 -11.29 -10.22 -3.45
N ARG A 133 -11.69 -9.23 -4.27
CA ARG A 133 -10.82 -8.61 -5.30
C ARG A 133 -9.47 -8.15 -4.74
N MET A 134 -9.44 -7.58 -3.53
CA MET A 134 -8.19 -7.18 -2.88
C MET A 134 -7.28 -8.37 -2.60
N TRP A 135 -7.81 -9.47 -2.07
CA TRP A 135 -7.01 -10.66 -1.72
C TRP A 135 -6.45 -11.34 -2.96
N VAL A 136 -7.22 -11.42 -4.04
CA VAL A 136 -6.73 -11.95 -5.33
C VAL A 136 -5.58 -11.09 -5.86
N ALA A 137 -5.71 -9.75 -5.78
CA ALA A 137 -4.62 -8.84 -6.12
C ALA A 137 -3.35 -9.07 -5.26
N VAL A 138 -3.50 -9.32 -3.95
CA VAL A 138 -2.37 -9.70 -3.08
C VAL A 138 -1.69 -11.00 -3.56
N CYS A 139 -2.47 -12.01 -3.94
CA CYS A 139 -1.94 -13.29 -4.43
C CYS A 139 -1.11 -13.10 -5.71
N PHE A 140 -1.59 -12.31 -6.68
CA PHE A 140 -0.83 -11.97 -7.88
C PHE A 140 0.47 -11.22 -7.56
N ARG A 141 0.45 -10.30 -6.60
CA ARG A 141 1.65 -9.56 -6.19
C ARG A 141 2.69 -10.47 -5.54
N ARG A 142 2.25 -11.49 -4.80
CA ARG A 142 3.14 -12.50 -4.20
C ARG A 142 3.71 -13.46 -5.24
N SER A 143 2.94 -13.86 -6.25
CA SER A 143 3.45 -14.78 -7.29
C SER A 143 4.58 -14.15 -8.11
N LEU A 144 4.51 -12.85 -8.42
CA LEU A 144 5.64 -12.13 -9.05
C LEU A 144 6.91 -12.12 -8.20
N ALA A 145 6.78 -12.00 -6.87
CA ALA A 145 7.94 -12.01 -5.98
C ALA A 145 8.61 -13.40 -5.91
N GLY A 146 7.86 -14.48 -6.16
CA GLY A 146 8.39 -15.84 -6.27
C GLY A 146 8.94 -16.18 -7.67
N GLY A 147 8.52 -15.47 -8.72
CA GLY A 147 8.93 -15.71 -10.10
C GLY A 147 10.38 -15.33 -10.42
N ALA A 148 11.05 -14.56 -9.55
CA ALA A 148 12.49 -14.29 -9.64
C ALA A 148 13.38 -15.40 -9.04
N GLY A 149 12.80 -16.51 -8.57
CA GLY A 149 13.56 -17.55 -7.89
C GLY A 149 12.80 -18.84 -7.64
N MET A 150 12.20 -19.44 -8.69
CA MET A 150 11.85 -20.86 -8.64
C MET A 150 11.65 -21.45 -10.04
N THR A 151 12.67 -21.29 -10.90
CA THR A 151 12.86 -22.21 -12.02
C THR A 151 13.32 -23.54 -11.41
N HIS A 152 12.37 -24.43 -11.12
CA HIS A 152 12.73 -25.84 -10.96
C HIS A 152 13.31 -26.29 -12.30
N SER A 153 14.64 -26.36 -12.35
CA SER A 153 15.36 -27.09 -13.39
C SER A 153 14.72 -28.48 -13.47
N ARG A 154 14.05 -28.76 -14.59
CA ARG A 154 13.69 -30.13 -14.95
C ARG A 154 15.02 -30.85 -15.15
N ALA A 155 15.33 -31.75 -14.23
CA ALA A 155 16.45 -32.66 -14.35
C ALA A 155 16.36 -33.40 -15.68
N ALA A 156 17.52 -33.53 -16.31
CA ALA A 156 17.77 -34.18 -17.57
C ALA A 156 17.19 -35.61 -17.64
N GLY A 157 16.73 -35.96 -18.83
CA GLY A 157 16.76 -37.31 -19.38
C GLY A 157 17.71 -37.32 -20.57
#